data_AF-A0A0F9CTK1-F1
#
_entry.id   AF-A0A0F9CTK1-F1
#
_cell.length_a   1.000
_cell.length_b   1.000
_cell.length_c   1.000
_cell.angle_alpha   90.00
_cell.angle_beta   90.00
_cell.angle_gamma   90.00
#
_symmetry.space_group_name_H-M   'P 1'
#
loop_
_entity.id
_entity.type
_entity.pdbx_description
1 polymer ?
#
loop_
_entity_poly.entity_id
_entity_poly.type
_entity_poly.pdbx_seq_one_letter_code
_entity_poly.pdbx_strand_id
1 'polypeptide(L)'
;MIIHEMEQRSPEWFAVRLGKITGTSFTTMANGRPATIETLCEKTAAERITGVSSENGFINEAMERGIELEAQALALYSTENFGDVKTVGFVELDEFIGCSPDGLVGDDGGVEIKCPEQHTHLRYMTCDVAWKKYFWQYIKC
;
A
#
# COMPACT_ATOMS: atom_id res chain seq x y z
N MET A 1 -8.48 15.34 3.39
CA MET A 1 -8.37 13.88 3.53
C MET A 1 -9.76 13.28 3.49
N ILE A 2 -9.99 12.30 2.63
CA ILE A 2 -11.26 11.57 2.49
C ILE A 2 -10.96 10.09 2.73
N ILE A 3 -11.73 9.45 3.61
CA ILE A 3 -11.60 8.02 3.88
C ILE A 3 -12.69 7.29 3.09
N HIS A 4 -12.27 6.32 2.28
CA HIS A 4 -13.16 5.48 1.51
C HIS A 4 -13.28 4.09 2.15
N GLU A 5 -14.48 3.78 2.62
CA GLU A 5 -14.83 2.46 3.15
C GLU A 5 -15.26 1.55 2.00
N MET A 6 -14.29 0.77 1.50
CA MET A 6 -14.48 -0.21 0.43
C MET A 6 -13.45 -1.32 0.59
N GLU A 7 -13.69 -2.47 -0.04
CA GLU A 7 -12.74 -3.58 -0.02
C GLU A 7 -11.52 -3.22 -0.89
N GLN A 8 -10.31 -3.43 -0.38
CA GLN A 8 -9.12 -3.25 -1.21
C GLN A 8 -9.14 -4.24 -2.37
N ARG A 9 -8.68 -3.81 -3.56
CA ARG A 9 -8.71 -4.59 -4.81
C ARG A 9 -10.13 -4.81 -5.37
N SER A 10 -11.15 -4.14 -4.84
CA SER A 10 -12.46 -4.07 -5.49
C SER A 10 -12.43 -3.15 -6.73
N PRO A 11 -13.40 -3.24 -7.65
CA PRO A 11 -13.51 -2.33 -8.79
C PRO A 11 -13.56 -0.85 -8.39
N GLU A 12 -14.28 -0.52 -7.31
CA GLU A 12 -14.39 0.84 -6.77
C GLU A 12 -13.05 1.35 -6.25
N TRP A 13 -12.24 0.46 -5.65
CA TRP A 13 -10.91 0.77 -5.16
C TRP A 13 -9.94 1.12 -6.28
N PHE A 14 -9.94 0.34 -7.36
CA PHE A 14 -9.16 0.67 -8.55
C PHE A 14 -9.63 1.99 -9.17
N ALA A 15 -10.93 2.25 -9.20
CA ALA A 15 -11.48 3.49 -9.75
C ALA A 15 -11.05 4.73 -8.96
N VAL A 16 -11.05 4.67 -7.62
CA VAL A 16 -10.61 5.80 -6.79
C VAL A 16 -9.09 6.04 -6.88
N ARG A 17 -8.29 4.98 -7.07
CA ARG A 17 -6.82 5.06 -7.21
C ARG A 17 -6.35 5.58 -8.58
N LEU A 18 -7.21 5.48 -9.58
CA LEU A 18 -6.87 5.77 -10.96
C LEU A 18 -6.25 7.17 -11.13
N GLY A 19 -5.04 7.24 -11.69
CA GLY A 19 -4.38 8.51 -11.97
C GLY A 19 -3.85 9.24 -10.73
N LYS A 20 -3.67 8.52 -9.61
CA LYS A 20 -3.09 9.04 -8.36
C LYS A 20 -1.74 8.39 -8.04
N ILE A 21 -0.87 9.16 -7.41
CA ILE A 21 0.35 8.65 -6.77
C ILE A 21 -0.04 8.01 -5.44
N THR A 22 0.34 6.74 -5.24
CA THR A 22 -0.02 5.98 -4.03
C THR A 22 1.15 5.83 -3.07
N GLY A 23 0.89 5.46 -1.81
CA GLY A 23 1.92 5.21 -0.80
C GLY A 23 3.11 4.36 -1.30
N THR A 24 2.84 3.28 -2.05
CA THR A 24 3.89 2.41 -2.62
C THR A 24 4.73 3.12 -3.68
N SER A 25 4.13 4.05 -4.44
CA SER A 25 4.80 4.83 -5.49
C SER A 25 5.87 5.78 -4.92
N PHE A 26 5.74 6.23 -3.67
CA PHE A 26 6.72 7.14 -3.05
C PHE A 26 8.11 6.52 -2.88
N THR A 27 8.20 5.20 -2.72
CA THR A 27 9.50 4.52 -2.70
C THR A 27 10.20 4.67 -4.05
N THR A 28 9.46 4.55 -5.15
CA THR A 28 9.97 4.78 -6.50
C THR A 28 10.33 6.24 -6.72
N MET A 29 9.51 7.19 -6.26
CA MET A 29 9.80 8.62 -6.39
C MET A 29 11.07 9.04 -5.63
N ALA A 30 11.28 8.50 -4.43
CA ALA A 30 12.40 8.89 -3.59
C ALA A 30 13.72 8.18 -3.94
N ASN A 31 13.66 6.89 -4.27
CA ASN A 31 14.85 6.05 -4.45
C ASN A 31 15.01 5.49 -5.88
N GLY A 32 14.05 5.73 -6.77
CA GLY A 32 14.06 5.20 -8.12
C GLY A 32 15.12 5.85 -9.00
N ARG A 33 15.52 5.13 -10.05
CA ARG A 33 16.36 5.71 -11.11
C ARG A 33 15.51 6.70 -11.93
N PRO A 34 16.14 7.70 -12.59
CA PRO A 34 15.40 8.68 -13.40
C PRO A 34 14.40 8.05 -14.37
N ALA A 35 14.81 7.02 -15.10
CA ALA A 35 13.93 6.29 -16.03
C ALA A 35 12.73 5.63 -15.33
N THR A 36 12.91 5.10 -14.10
CA THR A 36 11.81 4.47 -13.34
C THR A 36 10.81 5.50 -12.84
N ILE A 37 11.31 6.68 -12.44
CA ILE A 37 10.47 7.81 -12.03
C ILE A 37 9.68 8.34 -13.24
N GLU A 38 10.35 8.51 -14.38
CA GLU A 38 9.71 8.95 -15.63
C GLU A 38 8.60 7.97 -16.05
N THR A 39 8.86 6.66 -16.05
CA THR A 39 7.84 5.65 -16.34
C THR A 39 6.65 5.72 -15.36
N LEU A 40 6.89 5.99 -14.07
CA LEU A 40 5.80 6.18 -13.10
C LEU A 40 4.96 7.41 -13.47
N CYS A 41 5.59 8.54 -13.74
CA CYS A 41 4.91 9.77 -14.16
C CYS A 41 4.10 9.58 -15.44
N GLU A 42 4.68 8.92 -16.45
CA GLU A 42 4.02 8.62 -17.73
C GLU A 42 2.78 7.74 -17.55
N LYS A 43 2.88 6.69 -16.71
CA LYS A 43 1.74 5.82 -16.39
C LYS A 43 0.62 6.59 -15.71
N THR A 44 0.95 7.35 -14.66
CA THR A 44 -0.05 8.15 -13.95
C THR A 44 -0.69 9.21 -14.85
N ALA A 45 0.09 9.85 -15.73
CA ALA A 45 -0.45 10.78 -16.72
C ALA A 45 -1.37 10.09 -17.73
N ALA A 46 -0.98 8.92 -18.25
CA ALA A 46 -1.79 8.15 -19.17
C ALA A 46 -3.12 7.71 -18.54
N GLU A 47 -3.12 7.27 -17.28
CA GLU A 47 -4.33 6.93 -16.53
C GLU A 47 -5.30 8.13 -16.43
N ARG A 48 -4.78 9.32 -16.11
CA ARG A 48 -5.60 10.54 -16.02
C ARG A 48 -6.18 10.97 -17.37
N ILE A 49 -5.42 10.81 -18.44
CA ILE A 49 -5.85 11.19 -19.80
C ILE A 49 -6.89 10.21 -20.34
N THR A 50 -6.67 8.92 -20.14
CA THR A 50 -7.47 7.85 -20.76
C THR A 50 -8.64 7.40 -19.91
N GLY A 51 -8.57 7.59 -18.58
CA GLY A 51 -9.51 6.97 -17.66
C GLY A 51 -9.35 5.45 -17.54
N VAL A 52 -8.22 4.89 -18.00
CA VAL A 52 -7.95 3.44 -18.01
C VAL A 52 -6.72 3.15 -17.15
N SER A 53 -6.85 2.20 -16.22
CA SER A 53 -5.77 1.79 -15.33
C SER A 53 -4.58 1.21 -16.11
N SER A 54 -3.36 1.58 -15.74
CA SER A 54 -2.14 0.95 -16.23
C SER A 54 -1.76 -0.30 -15.43
N GLU A 55 -2.48 -0.61 -14.35
CA GLU A 55 -2.31 -1.84 -13.59
C GLU A 55 -2.84 -3.03 -14.41
N ASN A 56 -1.97 -4.00 -14.70
CA ASN A 56 -2.27 -5.14 -15.56
C ASN A 56 -2.76 -6.39 -14.78
N GLY A 57 -3.06 -6.24 -13.48
CA GLY A 57 -3.52 -7.33 -12.62
C GLY A 57 -2.50 -8.43 -12.39
N PHE A 58 -1.21 -8.23 -12.69
CA PHE A 58 -0.20 -9.25 -12.49
C PHE A 58 -0.02 -9.53 -10.99
N ILE A 59 -0.38 -10.75 -10.57
CA ILE A 59 -0.16 -11.28 -9.23
C ILE A 59 0.68 -12.56 -9.38
N ASN A 60 1.70 -12.71 -8.54
CA ASN A 60 2.50 -13.91 -8.44
C ASN A 60 2.13 -14.66 -7.14
N GLU A 61 2.55 -15.91 -7.02
CA GLU A 61 2.22 -16.78 -5.88
C GLU A 61 2.58 -16.15 -4.52
N ALA A 62 3.73 -15.47 -4.44
CA ALA A 62 4.15 -14.79 -3.21
C ALA A 62 3.24 -13.61 -2.83
N MET A 63 2.76 -12.85 -3.83
CA MET A 63 1.79 -11.77 -3.62
C MET A 63 0.44 -12.33 -3.25
N GLU A 64 -0.05 -13.38 -3.91
CA GLU A 64 -1.32 -14.04 -3.60
C GLU A 64 -1.33 -14.59 -2.16
N ARG A 65 -0.30 -15.34 -1.78
CA ARG A 65 -0.10 -15.78 -0.38
C ARG A 65 -0.06 -14.61 0.59
N GLY A 66 0.59 -13.51 0.21
CA GLY A 66 0.65 -12.31 1.04
C GLY A 66 -0.73 -11.74 1.32
N ILE A 67 -1.57 -11.65 0.29
CA ILE A 67 -2.96 -11.19 0.36
C ILE A 67 -3.79 -12.07 1.29
N GLU A 68 -3.69 -13.40 1.16
CA GLU A 68 -4.42 -14.35 1.98
C GLU A 68 -4.07 -14.28 3.48
N LEU A 69 -2.80 -13.98 3.78
CA LEU A 69 -2.28 -13.92 5.15
C LEU A 69 -2.48 -12.55 5.82
N GLU A 70 -2.67 -11.49 5.04
CA GLU A 70 -2.79 -10.10 5.51
C GLU A 70 -3.88 -9.95 6.58
N ALA A 71 -5.08 -10.49 6.32
CA ALA A 71 -6.20 -10.44 7.26
C ALA A 71 -5.90 -11.18 8.59
N GLN A 72 -5.19 -12.31 8.53
CA GLN A 72 -4.81 -13.07 9.72
C GLN A 72 -3.75 -12.32 10.53
N ALA A 73 -2.77 -11.72 9.86
CA ALA A 73 -1.75 -10.90 10.49
C ALA A 73 -2.33 -9.64 11.15
N LEU A 74 -3.35 -9.02 10.53
CA LEU A 74 -4.04 -7.85 11.09
C LEU A 74 -4.84 -8.20 12.34
N ALA A 75 -5.55 -9.34 12.30
CA ALA A 75 -6.29 -9.85 13.46
C ALA A 75 -5.35 -10.16 14.64
N LEU A 76 -4.18 -10.76 14.35
CA LEU A 76 -3.16 -11.01 15.37
C LEU A 76 -2.63 -9.69 15.96
N TYR A 77 -2.27 -8.72 15.10
CA TYR A 77 -1.81 -7.41 15.54
C TYR A 77 -2.84 -6.69 16.44
N SER A 78 -4.12 -6.67 16.04
CA SER A 78 -5.19 -6.05 16.82
C SER A 78 -5.37 -6.73 18.18
N THR A 79 -5.30 -8.06 18.22
CA THR A 79 -5.41 -8.84 19.47
C THR A 79 -4.23 -8.59 20.41
N GLU A 80 -3.00 -8.55 19.90
CA GLU A 80 -1.79 -8.37 20.72
C GLU A 80 -1.62 -6.95 21.25
N ASN A 81 -2.05 -5.94 20.47
CA ASN A 81 -1.83 -4.54 20.80
C ASN A 81 -3.06 -3.86 21.43
N PHE A 82 -4.17 -4.59 21.62
CA PHE A 82 -5.45 -4.07 22.14
C PHE A 82 -5.92 -2.79 21.42
N GLY A 83 -5.50 -2.61 20.17
CA GLY A 83 -5.80 -1.44 19.37
C GLY A 83 -7.14 -1.60 18.66
N ASP A 84 -7.94 -0.53 18.66
CA ASP A 84 -9.08 -0.42 17.75
C ASP A 84 -8.53 -0.22 16.33
N VAL A 85 -8.55 -1.30 15.55
CA VAL A 85 -8.03 -1.32 14.19
C VAL A 85 -9.21 -1.28 13.23
N LYS A 86 -9.33 -0.17 12.49
CA LYS A 86 -10.35 0.00 11.46
C LYS A 86 -9.76 -0.25 10.07
N THR A 87 -10.29 -1.25 9.37
CA THR A 87 -9.94 -1.48 7.96
C THR A 87 -10.64 -0.47 7.06
N VAL A 88 -9.93 0.02 6.05
CA VAL A 88 -10.43 0.95 5.02
C VAL A 88 -9.86 0.54 3.66
N GLY A 89 -10.48 1.01 2.58
CA GLY A 89 -9.99 0.71 1.22
C GLY A 89 -8.91 1.69 0.78
N PHE A 90 -9.22 2.97 0.87
CA PHE A 90 -8.34 4.04 0.39
C PHE A 90 -8.51 5.32 1.22
N VAL A 91 -7.42 6.02 1.44
CA VAL A 91 -7.37 7.33 2.09
C VAL A 91 -6.82 8.32 1.07
N GLU A 92 -7.67 9.22 0.61
CA GLU A 92 -7.30 10.27 -0.34
C GLU A 92 -6.80 11.50 0.43
N LEU A 93 -5.59 11.95 0.12
CA LEU A 93 -5.06 13.23 0.63
C LEU A 93 -5.66 14.39 -0.18
N ASP A 94 -5.58 14.27 -1.50
CA ASP A 94 -6.08 15.19 -2.52
C ASP A 94 -6.32 14.48 -3.87
N GLU A 95 -6.65 15.24 -4.93
CA GLU A 95 -6.95 14.69 -6.27
C GLU A 95 -5.77 13.99 -6.97
N PHE A 96 -4.55 14.09 -6.43
CA PHE A 96 -3.33 13.54 -6.99
C PHE A 96 -2.70 12.45 -6.11
N ILE A 97 -2.98 12.45 -4.81
CA ILE A 97 -2.26 11.62 -3.83
C ILE A 97 -3.24 10.89 -2.90
N GLY A 98 -2.95 9.62 -2.63
CA GLY A 98 -3.60 8.88 -1.55
C GLY A 98 -2.85 7.60 -1.18
N CYS A 99 -3.42 6.80 -0.29
CA CYS A 99 -2.79 5.57 0.16
C CYS A 99 -3.82 4.51 0.60
N SER A 100 -3.40 3.25 0.71
CA SER A 100 -4.23 2.13 1.16
C SER A 100 -3.58 1.50 2.38
N PRO A 101 -3.81 2.05 3.60
CA PRO A 101 -3.29 1.44 4.80
C PRO A 101 -4.01 0.11 5.05
N ASP A 102 -3.32 -0.87 5.63
CA ASP A 102 -3.93 -2.16 5.98
C ASP A 102 -4.88 -2.01 7.18
N GLY A 103 -4.66 -1.00 8.02
CA GLY A 103 -5.61 -0.54 9.01
C GLY A 103 -5.27 0.83 9.58
N LEU A 104 -6.28 1.52 10.10
CA LEU A 104 -6.15 2.72 10.92
C LEU A 104 -6.20 2.33 12.40
N VAL A 105 -5.32 2.87 13.22
CA VAL A 105 -5.14 2.48 14.62
C VAL A 105 -5.41 3.68 15.52
N GLY A 106 -6.48 3.64 16.30
CA GLY A 106 -6.88 4.77 17.15
C GLY A 106 -7.17 6.05 16.35
N ASP A 107 -6.76 7.20 16.88
CA ASP A 107 -7.07 8.52 16.29
C ASP A 107 -5.98 9.04 15.34
N ASP A 108 -4.74 8.60 15.48
CA ASP A 108 -3.56 9.15 14.79
C ASP A 108 -2.57 8.09 14.25
N GLY A 109 -2.93 6.82 14.33
CA GLY A 109 -2.08 5.70 13.90
C GLY A 109 -2.54 5.01 12.62
N GLY A 110 -1.59 4.35 11.96
CA GLY A 110 -1.83 3.44 10.83
C GLY A 110 -0.97 2.19 10.97
N VAL A 111 -1.42 1.09 10.37
CA VAL A 111 -0.67 -0.16 10.30
C VAL A 111 -0.50 -0.61 8.86
N GLU A 112 0.70 -1.12 8.56
CA GLU A 112 1.07 -1.69 7.27
C GLU A 112 1.77 -3.03 7.53
N ILE A 113 1.14 -4.08 7.05
CA ILE A 113 1.48 -5.48 7.22
C ILE A 113 2.22 -5.97 5.99
N LYS A 114 3.27 -6.74 6.23
CA LYS A 114 4.01 -7.43 5.18
C LYS A 114 4.07 -8.91 5.51
N CYS A 115 3.57 -9.74 4.60
CA CYS A 115 3.63 -11.19 4.69
C CYS A 115 4.64 -11.76 3.65
N PRO A 116 5.95 -11.50 3.77
CA PRO A 116 6.92 -11.91 2.76
C PRO A 116 7.22 -13.42 2.81
N GLU A 117 8.11 -13.85 1.91
CA GLU A 117 8.74 -15.17 1.96
C GLU A 117 9.48 -15.42 3.27
N GLN A 118 9.58 -16.69 3.68
CA GLN A 118 10.14 -17.10 4.97
C GLN A 118 11.55 -16.55 5.23
N HIS A 119 12.44 -16.62 4.24
CA HIS A 119 13.81 -16.11 4.35
C HIS A 119 13.85 -14.58 4.51
N THR A 120 12.92 -13.86 3.87
CA THR A 120 12.80 -12.40 3.99
C THR A 120 12.21 -12.03 5.35
N HIS A 121 11.21 -12.77 5.83
CA HIS A 121 10.66 -12.61 7.18
C HIS A 121 11.74 -12.81 8.25
N LEU A 122 12.53 -13.89 8.16
CA LEU A 122 13.65 -14.14 9.08
C LEU A 122 14.66 -12.98 9.08
N ARG A 123 14.98 -12.43 7.90
CA ARG A 123 15.87 -11.28 7.78
C ARG A 123 15.29 -10.03 8.46
N TYR A 124 13.99 -9.79 8.34
CA TYR A 124 13.34 -8.67 9.03
C TYR A 124 13.43 -8.83 10.55
N MET A 125 13.19 -10.04 11.07
CA MET A 125 13.27 -10.33 12.50
C MET A 125 14.68 -10.22 13.09
N THR A 126 15.71 -10.54 12.31
CA THR A 126 17.09 -10.65 12.80
C THR A 126 17.96 -9.43 12.52
N CYS A 127 17.65 -8.64 11.49
CA CYS A 127 18.52 -7.54 11.04
C CYS A 127 17.91 -6.14 11.20
N ASP A 128 16.66 -6.01 11.63
CA ASP A 128 15.94 -4.73 11.74
C ASP A 128 16.08 -3.83 10.48
N VAL A 129 15.78 -4.42 9.32
CA VAL A 129 15.91 -3.76 8.01
C VAL A 129 14.59 -3.49 7.31
N ALA A 130 13.47 -3.98 7.86
CA ALA A 130 12.15 -3.82 7.24
C ALA A 130 11.78 -2.33 7.09
N TRP A 131 12.00 -1.55 8.15
CA TRP A 131 11.66 -0.13 8.18
C TRP A 131 12.38 0.68 7.10
N LYS A 132 13.66 0.36 6.81
CA LYS A 132 14.43 1.06 5.75
C LYS A 132 13.84 0.84 4.36
N LYS A 133 13.30 -0.35 4.11
CA LYS A 133 12.76 -0.71 2.80
C LYS A 133 11.43 -0.02 2.53
N TYR A 134 10.58 0.10 3.56
CA TYR A 134 9.20 0.59 3.42
C TYR A 134 8.99 1.99 4.01
N PHE A 135 10.06 2.66 4.47
CA PHE A 135 10.04 3.98 5.09
C PHE A 135 9.17 5.00 4.34
N TRP A 136 9.36 5.10 3.02
CA TRP A 136 8.62 6.06 2.19
C TRP A 136 7.14 5.71 2.01
N GLN A 137 6.79 4.43 2.13
CA GLN A 137 5.40 3.99 2.16
C GLN A 137 4.74 4.38 3.49
N TYR A 138 5.45 4.18 4.62
CA TYR A 138 4.94 4.45 5.97
C TYR A 138 4.79 5.92 6.37
N ILE A 139 5.41 6.85 5.63
CA ILE A 139 5.31 8.30 5.91
C ILE A 139 4.24 8.98 5.05
N LYS A 140 3.78 8.28 4.00
CA LYS A 140 2.83 8.79 3.02
C LYS A 140 1.49 8.06 3.05
N CYS A 141 1.42 6.92 3.73
CA CYS A 141 0.37 6.66 4.70
C CYS A 141 0.80 7.21 6.08
#